data_AF-A0A3N0F006-F1
#
_entry.id   AF-A0A3N0F006-F1
#
_cell.length_a   1.000
_cell.length_b   1.000
_cell.length_c   1.000
_cell.angle_alpha   90.00
_cell.angle_beta   90.00
_cell.angle_gamma   90.00
#
_symmetry.space_group_name_H-M   'P 1'
#
loop_
_entity.id
_entity.type
_entity.pdbx_description
1 polymer ?
#
loop_
_entity_poly.entity_id
_entity_poly.type
_entity_poly.pdbx_seq_one_letter_code
_entity_poly.pdbx_strand_id
1 'polypeptide(L)'
;MKAEKIVRTILIWLPSIVISVFYIANATEKIFQPDKLDKVVANDMTVTIVGIGLLIAVALFLVNKTLIWGTMLLAFYMTLIVFVHMYKGEPFEIAILMVMSTVFAAYLRKPGVFHQKQKI
;
A
#
# COMPACT_ATOMS: atom_id res chain seq x y z
N MET A 1 31.34 4.37 8.19
CA MET A 1 30.82 5.56 7.46
C MET A 1 30.09 5.25 6.15
N LYS A 2 30.71 4.70 5.08
CA LYS A 2 29.97 4.41 3.81
C LYS A 2 28.97 3.25 3.95
N ALA A 3 29.41 2.12 4.53
CA ALA A 3 28.57 0.95 4.74
C ALA A 3 27.32 1.26 5.60
N GLU A 4 27.50 2.00 6.69
CA GLU A 4 26.41 2.42 7.58
C GLU A 4 25.32 3.24 6.86
N LYS A 5 25.71 4.18 5.98
CA LYS A 5 24.76 4.96 5.18
C LYS A 5 23.97 4.08 4.21
N ILE A 6 24.62 3.08 3.61
CA ILE A 6 23.98 2.12 2.71
C ILE A 6 22.98 1.27 3.48
N VAL A 7 23.40 0.66 4.59
CA VAL A 7 22.55 -0.17 5.45
C VAL A 7 21.32 0.62 5.92
N ARG A 8 21.51 1.85 6.41
CA ARG A 8 20.40 2.72 6.81
C ARG A 8 19.44 3.00 5.67
N THR A 9 19.95 3.26 4.46
CA THR A 9 19.09 3.51 3.30
C THR A 9 18.28 2.28 2.94
N ILE A 10 18.91 1.10 2.94
CA ILE A 10 18.23 -0.18 2.69
C ILE A 10 17.13 -0.40 3.73
N LEU A 11 17.42 -0.23 5.02
CA LEU A 11 16.43 -0.43 6.09
C LEU A 11 15.23 0.51 5.98
N ILE A 12 15.44 1.76 5.52
CA ILE A 12 14.35 2.72 5.32
C ILE A 12 13.48 2.35 4.11
N TRP A 13 14.08 1.83 3.04
CA TRP A 13 13.38 1.52 1.79
C TRP A 13 12.75 0.12 1.75
N LEU A 14 13.31 -0.83 2.48
CA LEU A 14 12.90 -2.24 2.46
C LEU A 14 11.40 -2.41 2.73
N PRO A 15 10.78 -1.75 3.74
CA PRO A 15 9.33 -1.82 3.94
C PRO A 15 8.54 -1.35 2.72
N SER A 16 8.93 -0.24 2.09
CA SER A 16 8.23 0.26 0.89
C SER A 16 8.33 -0.70 -0.28
N ILE A 17 9.48 -1.38 -0.46
CA ILE A 17 9.67 -2.36 -1.53
C ILE A 17 8.77 -3.56 -1.31
N VAL A 18 8.77 -4.14 -0.10
CA VAL A 18 7.92 -5.30 0.24
C VAL A 18 6.44 -4.99 0.03
N ILE A 19 5.98 -3.84 0.52
CA ILE A 19 4.59 -3.39 0.37
C ILE A 19 4.24 -3.16 -1.12
N SER A 20 5.17 -2.60 -1.89
CA SER A 20 4.95 -2.36 -3.32
C SER A 20 4.84 -3.67 -4.10
N VAL A 21 5.66 -4.67 -3.80
CA VAL A 21 5.57 -6.00 -4.43
C VAL A 21 4.20 -6.64 -4.15
N PHE A 22 3.72 -6.57 -2.91
CA PHE A 22 2.40 -7.07 -2.56
C PHE A 22 1.28 -6.39 -3.37
N TYR A 23 1.27 -5.06 -3.41
CA TYR A 23 0.22 -4.33 -4.14
C TYR A 23 0.32 -4.48 -5.65
N ILE A 24 1.53 -4.62 -6.20
CA ILE A 24 1.72 -4.91 -7.62
C ILE A 24 1.16 -6.29 -7.94
N ALA A 25 1.49 -7.32 -7.16
CA ALA A 25 0.94 -8.67 -7.38
C ALA A 25 -0.60 -8.67 -7.31
N ASN A 26 -1.16 -7.98 -6.31
CA ASN A 26 -2.60 -7.83 -6.15
C ASN A 26 -3.26 -7.11 -7.34
N ALA A 27 -2.62 -6.05 -7.84
CA ALA A 27 -3.09 -5.30 -8.99
C ALA A 27 -3.01 -6.13 -10.29
N THR A 28 -1.92 -6.85 -10.49
CA THR A 28 -1.73 -7.75 -11.65
C THR A 28 -2.81 -8.81 -11.70
N GLU A 29 -3.15 -9.44 -10.58
CA GLU A 29 -4.24 -10.41 -10.50
C GLU A 29 -5.58 -9.79 -10.92
N LYS A 30 -5.89 -8.59 -10.42
CA LYS A 30 -7.12 -7.86 -10.79
C LYS A 30 -7.19 -7.44 -12.25
N ILE A 31 -6.05 -7.14 -12.88
CA ILE A 31 -6.00 -6.70 -14.27
C ILE A 31 -6.13 -7.87 -15.24
N PHE A 32 -5.41 -8.97 -14.99
CA PHE A 32 -5.28 -10.06 -15.95
C PHE A 32 -6.20 -11.25 -15.66
N GLN A 33 -6.70 -11.39 -14.43
CA GLN A 33 -7.56 -12.51 -14.03
C GLN A 33 -8.79 -12.02 -13.23
N PRO A 34 -9.52 -10.99 -13.69
CA PRO A 34 -10.66 -10.45 -12.94
C PRO A 34 -11.80 -11.48 -12.77
N ASP A 35 -11.91 -12.44 -13.69
CA ASP A 35 -12.92 -13.49 -13.73
C ASP A 35 -12.79 -14.52 -12.61
N LYS A 36 -11.57 -14.72 -12.10
CA LYS A 36 -11.26 -15.70 -11.04
C LYS A 36 -11.43 -15.15 -9.63
N LEU A 37 -11.66 -13.85 -9.50
CA LEU A 37 -11.80 -13.20 -8.20
C LEU A 37 -13.21 -13.37 -7.66
N ASP A 38 -13.32 -13.69 -6.37
CA ASP A 38 -14.59 -13.77 -5.68
C ASP A 38 -15.13 -12.36 -5.34
N LYS A 39 -16.08 -11.91 -6.16
CA LYS A 39 -16.59 -10.53 -6.19
C LYS A 39 -17.78 -10.38 -5.25
N VAL A 40 -17.74 -9.38 -4.37
CA VAL A 40 -18.87 -9.09 -3.46
C VAL A 40 -19.97 -8.26 -4.14
N VAL A 41 -19.60 -7.31 -5.01
CA VAL A 41 -20.55 -6.39 -5.72
C VAL A 41 -20.03 -5.93 -7.09
N ALA A 42 -18.80 -6.26 -7.48
CA ALA A 42 -18.13 -5.68 -8.65
C ALA A 42 -18.27 -6.55 -9.91
N ASN A 43 -18.24 -5.92 -11.09
CA ASN A 43 -18.04 -6.63 -12.36
C ASN A 43 -16.54 -6.66 -12.74
N ASP A 44 -16.17 -7.42 -13.78
CA ASP A 44 -14.78 -7.54 -14.23
C ASP A 44 -14.13 -6.19 -14.54
N MET A 45 -14.86 -5.31 -15.23
CA MET A 45 -14.37 -3.99 -15.61
C MET A 45 -14.02 -3.14 -14.38
N THR A 46 -14.88 -3.13 -13.35
CA THR A 46 -14.63 -2.40 -12.10
C THR A 46 -13.39 -2.95 -11.40
N VAL A 47 -13.23 -4.28 -11.36
CA VAL A 47 -12.07 -4.93 -10.74
C VAL A 47 -10.77 -4.56 -11.47
N THR A 48 -10.78 -4.57 -12.81
CA THR A 48 -9.62 -4.15 -13.62
C THR A 48 -9.27 -2.68 -13.38
N ILE A 49 -10.26 -1.78 -13.31
CA ILE A 49 -10.04 -0.36 -13.02
C ILE A 49 -9.40 -0.18 -11.64
N VAL A 50 -9.86 -0.92 -10.62
CA VAL A 50 -9.24 -0.93 -9.30
C VAL A 50 -7.78 -1.39 -9.37
N GLY A 51 -7.48 -2.44 -10.16
CA GLY A 51 -6.12 -2.89 -10.40
C GLY A 51 -5.22 -1.81 -11.02
N ILE A 52 -5.70 -1.10 -12.04
CA ILE A 52 -4.95 0.03 -12.65
C ILE A 52 -4.74 1.16 -11.63
N GLY A 53 -5.78 1.50 -10.86
CA GLY A 53 -5.70 2.51 -9.80
C GLY A 53 -4.68 2.15 -8.73
N LEU A 54 -4.55 0.86 -8.39
CA LEU A 54 -3.53 0.37 -7.46
C LEU A 54 -2.11 0.56 -8.00
N LEU A 55 -1.86 0.28 -9.29
CA LEU A 55 -0.53 0.52 -9.89
C LEU A 55 -0.16 2.00 -9.85
N ILE A 56 -1.12 2.90 -10.12
CA ILE A 56 -0.93 4.35 -10.00
C ILE A 56 -0.62 4.71 -8.53
N ALA A 57 -1.36 4.17 -7.57
CA ALA A 57 -1.14 4.41 -6.15
C ALA A 57 0.26 3.93 -5.69
N VAL A 58 0.73 2.77 -6.16
CA VAL A 58 2.10 2.27 -5.92
C VAL A 58 3.14 3.21 -6.51
N ALA A 59 2.96 3.68 -7.76
CA ALA A 59 3.87 4.64 -8.37
C ALA A 59 3.95 5.94 -7.57
N LEU A 60 2.80 6.47 -7.13
CA LEU A 60 2.73 7.66 -6.27
C LEU A 60 3.42 7.41 -4.92
N PHE A 61 3.26 6.23 -4.34
CA PHE A 61 3.86 5.84 -3.06
C PHE A 61 5.39 5.76 -3.14
N LEU A 62 5.93 5.23 -4.24
CA LEU A 62 7.38 5.10 -4.44
C LEU A 62 8.09 6.44 -4.69
N VAL A 63 7.39 7.48 -5.17
CA VAL A 63 7.98 8.80 -5.42
C VAL A 63 7.86 9.70 -4.18
N ASN A 64 9.00 10.20 -3.65
CA ASN A 64 9.04 11.02 -2.42
C ASN A 64 8.12 12.26 -2.42
N LYS A 65 7.88 12.86 -3.60
CA LYS A 65 7.01 14.04 -3.76
C LYS A 65 5.53 13.69 -3.55
N THR A 66 5.12 12.49 -3.97
CA THR A 66 3.72 12.01 -3.96
C THR A 66 3.45 10.93 -2.93
N LEU A 67 4.45 10.59 -2.11
CA LEU A 67 4.41 9.51 -1.12
C LEU A 67 3.14 9.51 -0.27
N ILE A 68 2.68 10.68 0.20
CA ILE A 68 1.48 10.79 1.04
C ILE A 68 0.21 10.43 0.25
N TRP A 69 0.09 10.91 -1.00
CA TRP A 69 -1.04 10.55 -1.86
C TRP A 69 -1.09 9.05 -2.15
N GLY A 70 0.06 8.45 -2.48
CA GLY A 70 0.14 7.00 -2.65
C GLY A 70 -0.21 6.23 -1.38
N THR A 71 0.32 6.67 -0.23
CA THR A 71 0.02 6.06 1.08
C THR A 71 -1.47 6.11 1.40
N MET A 72 -2.11 7.26 1.20
CA MET A 72 -3.55 7.43 1.45
C MET A 72 -4.38 6.51 0.55
N LEU A 73 -4.08 6.44 -0.75
CA LEU A 73 -4.81 5.58 -1.68
C LEU A 73 -4.64 4.10 -1.35
N LEU A 74 -3.41 3.64 -1.07
CA LEU A 74 -3.11 2.25 -0.74
C LEU A 74 -3.75 1.84 0.60
N ALA A 75 -3.64 2.69 1.63
CA ALA A 75 -4.23 2.44 2.94
C ALA A 75 -5.77 2.46 2.87
N PHE A 76 -6.36 3.40 2.12
CA PHE A 76 -7.80 3.45 1.90
C PHE A 76 -8.30 2.18 1.21
N TYR A 77 -7.68 1.79 0.10
CA TYR A 77 -8.01 0.55 -0.58
C TYR A 77 -7.94 -0.66 0.37
N MET A 78 -6.84 -0.79 1.12
CA MET A 78 -6.67 -1.97 1.97
C MET A 78 -7.63 -1.96 3.16
N THR A 79 -8.05 -0.79 3.63
CA THR A 79 -9.12 -0.66 4.63
C THR A 79 -10.47 -1.15 4.08
N LEU A 80 -10.78 -0.87 2.82
CA LEU A 80 -11.97 -1.45 2.17
C LEU A 80 -11.87 -2.97 2.09
N ILE A 81 -10.67 -3.51 1.81
CA ILE A 81 -10.45 -4.96 1.80
C ILE A 81 -10.64 -5.59 3.18
N VAL A 82 -10.25 -4.91 4.28
CA VAL A 82 -10.56 -5.36 5.65
C VAL A 82 -12.06 -5.52 5.84
N PHE A 83 -12.86 -4.53 5.43
CA PHE A 83 -14.32 -4.64 5.53
C PHE A 83 -14.89 -5.78 4.68
N VAL A 84 -14.33 -6.01 3.50
CA VAL A 84 -14.71 -7.16 2.66
C VAL A 84 -14.43 -8.50 3.35
N HIS A 85 -13.26 -8.66 3.98
CA HIS A 85 -12.93 -9.90 4.71
C HIS A 85 -13.86 -10.09 5.91
N MET A 86 -14.11 -9.02 6.69
CA MET A 86 -15.06 -9.07 7.80
C MET A 86 -16.46 -9.46 7.32
N TYR A 87 -16.92 -8.90 6.20
CA TYR A 87 -18.22 -9.23 5.62
C TYR A 87 -18.32 -10.69 5.19
N LYS A 88 -17.24 -11.25 4.62
CA LYS A 88 -17.18 -12.66 4.21
C LYS A 88 -16.90 -13.64 5.38
N GLY A 89 -16.62 -13.13 6.57
CA GLY A 89 -16.18 -13.95 7.71
C GLY A 89 -14.78 -14.53 7.53
N GLU A 90 -13.95 -13.93 6.67
CA GLU A 90 -12.57 -14.33 6.41
C GLU A 90 -11.60 -13.67 7.40
N PRO A 91 -10.43 -14.29 7.69
CA PRO A 91 -9.39 -13.67 8.52
C PRO A 91 -8.94 -12.32 7.93
N PHE A 92 -8.99 -11.27 8.73
CA PHE A 92 -8.73 -9.89 8.29
C PHE A 92 -7.48 -9.27 8.95
N GLU A 93 -6.82 -9.99 9.85
CA GLU A 93 -5.65 -9.54 10.62
C GLU A 93 -4.50 -9.16 9.69
N ILE A 94 -4.25 -9.99 8.65
CA ILE A 94 -3.21 -9.71 7.65
C ILE A 94 -3.55 -8.44 6.88
N ALA A 95 -4.83 -8.21 6.55
CA ALA A 95 -5.25 -7.00 5.85
C ALA A 95 -5.05 -5.74 6.71
N ILE A 96 -5.31 -5.81 8.03
CA ILE A 96 -5.00 -4.72 8.96
C ILE A 96 -3.49 -4.47 9.06
N LEU A 97 -2.69 -5.54 9.17
CA LEU A 97 -1.23 -5.41 9.19
C LEU A 97 -0.69 -4.73 7.93
N MET A 98 -1.31 -4.98 6.77
CA MET A 98 -0.97 -4.30 5.52
C MET A 98 -1.29 -2.80 5.55
N VAL A 99 -2.44 -2.40 6.11
CA VAL A 99 -2.77 -0.97 6.33
C VAL A 99 -1.70 -0.32 7.20
N MET A 100 -1.40 -0.91 8.36
CA MET A 100 -0.42 -0.38 9.31
C MET A 100 0.98 -0.31 8.70
N SER A 101 1.40 -1.36 7.99
CA SER A 101 2.71 -1.44 7.35
C SER A 101 2.88 -0.40 6.24
N THR A 102 1.80 -0.08 5.51
CA THR A 102 1.81 0.96 4.47
C THR A 102 2.06 2.33 5.06
N VAL A 103 1.37 2.67 6.16
CA VAL A 103 1.57 3.94 6.89
C VAL A 103 2.96 3.96 7.54
N PHE A 104 3.41 2.86 8.13
CA PHE A 104 4.73 2.75 8.74
C PHE A 104 5.87 2.93 7.73
N ALA A 105 5.76 2.33 6.54
CA ALA A 105 6.72 2.50 5.47
C ALA A 105 6.80 3.96 5.00
N ALA A 106 5.66 4.65 4.94
CA ALA A 106 5.62 6.09 4.63
C ALA A 106 6.29 6.94 5.73
N TYR A 107 6.04 6.61 7.00
CA TYR A 107 6.66 7.26 8.15
C TYR A 107 8.17 7.13 8.13
N LEU A 108 8.72 5.94 7.87
CA LEU A 108 10.17 5.72 7.82
C LEU A 108 10.86 6.55 6.72
N ARG A 109 10.21 6.70 5.56
CA ARG A 109 10.75 7.46 4.43
C ARG A 109 10.64 8.97 4.61
N LYS A 110 9.59 9.45 5.26
CA LYS A 110 9.33 10.89 5.43
C LYS A 110 8.75 11.22 6.81
N PRO A 111 9.54 11.05 7.90
CA PRO A 111 9.05 11.23 9.26
C PRO A 111 8.59 12.66 9.53
N GLY A 112 9.17 13.66 8.85
CA GLY A 112 8.82 15.08 9.02
C GLY A 112 7.39 15.46 8.59
N VAL A 113 6.64 14.57 7.94
CA VAL A 113 5.20 14.79 7.70
C VAL A 113 4.37 14.47 8.95
N PHE A 114 4.87 13.57 9.79
CA PHE A 114 4.16 13.09 10.98
C PHE A 114 4.59 13.80 12.27
N HIS A 115 5.73 14.49 12.24
CA HIS A 115 6.20 15.31 13.34
C HIS A 115 5.81 16.77 13.11
N GLN A 116 4.99 17.33 13.99
CA GLN A 116 4.81 18.77 14.06
C GLN A 116 6.14 19.39 14.54
N LYS A 117 6.71 20.33 13.77
CA LYS A 117 7.83 21.14 14.27
C LYS A 117 7.36 21.85 15.53
N GLN A 118 7.84 21.43 16.71
CA GLN A 118 7.73 22.25 17.91
C GLN A 118 8.45 23.56 17.62
N LYS A 119 7.70 24.65 17.50
CA LYS A 119 8.26 26.00 17.59
C LYS A 119 8.64 26.18 19.07
N ILE A 120 9.92 26.06 19.38
CA ILE A 120 10.52 26.56 20.62
C ILE A 120 11.08 27.93 20.32
#